data_AF-A0A848Z3S0-F1
#
_entry.id   AF-A0A848Z3S0-F1
#
_cell.length_a   1.000
_cell.length_b   1.000
_cell.length_c   1.000
_cell.angle_alpha   90.00
_cell.angle_beta   90.00
_cell.angle_gamma   90.00
#
_symmetry.space_group_name_H-M   'P 1'
#
loop_
_entity.id
_entity.type
_entity.pdbx_description
1 polymer ?
#
loop_
_entity_poly.entity_id
_entity_poly.type
_entity_poly.pdbx_seq_one_letter_code
_entity_poly.pdbx_strand_id
1 'polypeptide(L)'
;MEKSNHWVKRILLFAGVFELTAGLSHAVMPLYIYESPGFSLLQPGEIDIITLSVFSVGILLVAFGSLSILFAMDFGRMNNRTMLYFVSTQAILWAMRIILELLYPTKVAMFSVEQPTVILVPVFIFLCGLFLLSGTLTFRNMNRESA
;
A
#
# COMPACT_ATOMS: atom_id res chain seq x y z
N MET A 1 3.85 17.90 21.98
CA MET A 1 2.90 17.65 20.86
C MET A 1 3.58 17.75 19.51
N GLU A 2 4.32 18.83 19.24
CA GLU A 2 4.89 19.14 17.92
C GLU A 2 5.74 18.01 17.29
N LYS A 3 6.61 17.36 18.07
CA LYS A 3 7.48 16.28 17.57
C LYS A 3 6.72 15.03 17.11
N SER A 4 5.69 14.59 17.85
CA SER A 4 4.89 13.41 17.51
C SER A 4 4.10 13.65 16.22
N ASN A 5 3.52 14.84 16.12
CA ASN A 5 2.76 15.28 14.95
C ASN A 5 3.65 15.35 13.69
N HIS A 6 4.89 15.78 13.86
CA HIS A 6 5.87 15.79 12.78
C HIS A 6 6.21 14.38 12.27
N TRP A 7 6.28 13.37 13.16
CA TRP A 7 6.58 11.99 12.76
C TRP A 7 5.44 11.36 11.97
N VAL A 8 4.20 11.49 12.44
CA VAL A 8 3.03 10.94 11.73
C VAL A 8 2.94 11.52 10.32
N LYS A 9 3.08 12.84 10.19
CA LYS A 9 3.14 13.52 8.88
C LYS A 9 4.21 12.93 7.97
N ARG A 10 5.44 12.75 8.46
CA ARG A 10 6.55 12.19 7.66
C ARG A 10 6.27 10.76 7.23
N ILE A 11 5.74 9.94 8.14
CA ILE A 11 5.40 8.55 7.87
C ILE A 11 4.34 8.47 6.77
N LEU A 12 3.25 9.24 6.89
CA LEU A 12 2.18 9.27 5.91
C LEU A 12 2.65 9.78 4.55
N LEU A 13 3.48 10.82 4.53
CA LEU A 13 4.05 11.34 3.28
C LEU A 13 4.91 10.27 2.59
N PHE A 14 5.78 9.61 3.35
CA PHE A 14 6.66 8.58 2.82
C PHE A 14 5.88 7.35 2.33
N ALA A 15 4.95 6.84 3.15
CA ALA A 15 4.07 5.74 2.76
C ALA A 15 3.25 6.11 1.51
N GLY A 16 2.71 7.33 1.47
CA GLY A 16 1.91 7.80 0.35
C GLY A 16 2.69 7.95 -0.96
N VAL A 17 3.91 8.48 -0.91
CA VAL A 17 4.80 8.51 -2.08
C VAL A 17 5.13 7.10 -2.54
N PHE A 18 5.41 6.18 -1.61
CA PHE A 18 5.71 4.79 -1.94
C PHE A 18 4.52 4.10 -2.63
N GLU A 19 3.32 4.21 -2.04
CA GLU A 19 2.07 3.67 -2.62
C GLU A 19 1.78 4.27 -3.99
N LEU A 20 1.98 5.56 -4.16
CA LEU A 20 1.77 6.25 -5.43
C LEU A 20 2.76 5.75 -6.50
N THR A 21 4.05 5.64 -6.18
CA THR A 21 5.05 5.08 -7.09
C THR A 21 4.71 3.63 -7.44
N ALA A 22 4.38 2.80 -6.45
CA ALA A 22 3.97 1.42 -6.68
C ALA A 22 2.73 1.34 -7.59
N GLY A 23 1.71 2.17 -7.35
CA GLY A 23 0.52 2.23 -8.18
C GLY A 23 0.80 2.65 -9.63
N LEU A 24 1.68 3.62 -9.84
CA LEU A 24 2.13 3.99 -11.17
C LEU A 24 2.93 2.86 -11.85
N SER A 25 3.74 2.11 -11.12
CA SER A 25 4.45 0.94 -11.65
C SER A 25 3.50 -0.14 -12.16
N HIS A 26 2.30 -0.29 -11.57
CA HIS A 26 1.29 -1.24 -12.05
C HIS A 26 0.77 -0.90 -13.45
N ALA A 27 0.81 0.37 -13.87
CA ALA A 27 0.43 0.75 -15.24
C ALA A 27 1.43 0.23 -16.30
N VAL A 28 2.70 0.03 -15.92
CA VAL A 28 3.77 -0.44 -16.80
C VAL A 28 3.91 -1.97 -16.75
N MET A 29 3.44 -2.58 -15.67
CA MET A 29 3.58 -4.00 -15.36
C MET A 29 3.07 -4.96 -16.46
N PRO A 30 1.95 -4.70 -17.17
CA PRO A 30 1.51 -5.52 -18.29
C PRO A 30 2.57 -5.76 -19.37
N LEU A 31 3.43 -4.76 -19.62
CA LEU A 31 4.50 -4.85 -20.63
C LEU A 31 5.51 -5.97 -20.31
N TYR A 32 5.67 -6.33 -19.03
CA TYR A 32 6.62 -7.34 -18.59
C TYR A 32 5.95 -8.68 -18.28
N ILE A 33 4.72 -8.66 -17.75
CA ILE A 33 4.00 -9.89 -17.39
C ILE A 33 3.71 -10.75 -18.62
N TYR A 34 3.37 -10.11 -19.75
CA TYR A 34 2.94 -10.80 -20.97
C TYR A 34 4.08 -11.52 -21.69
N GLU A 35 5.32 -11.14 -21.37
CA GLU A 35 6.52 -11.83 -21.86
C GLU A 35 6.85 -13.09 -21.04
N SER A 36 6.17 -13.31 -19.90
CA SER A 36 6.47 -14.46 -19.05
C SER A 36 6.00 -15.77 -19.71
N PRO A 37 6.80 -16.86 -19.63
CA PRO A 37 6.49 -18.12 -20.34
C PRO A 37 5.13 -18.75 -20.00
N GLY A 38 4.58 -18.49 -18.81
CA GLY A 38 3.28 -19.01 -18.40
C GLY A 38 2.10 -18.21 -18.94
N PHE A 39 2.32 -16.96 -19.38
CA PHE A 39 1.24 -16.08 -19.81
C PHE A 39 0.69 -16.44 -21.19
N SER A 40 1.53 -17.01 -22.06
CA SER A 40 1.13 -17.47 -23.39
C SER A 40 0.21 -18.70 -23.38
N LEU A 41 0.08 -19.37 -22.23
CA LEU A 41 -0.78 -20.54 -22.04
C LEU A 41 -2.21 -20.18 -21.59
N LEU A 42 -2.45 -18.91 -21.26
CA LEU A 42 -3.74 -18.42 -20.78
C LEU A 42 -4.73 -18.22 -21.93
N GLN A 43 -6.00 -18.47 -21.66
CA GLN A 43 -7.09 -18.13 -22.57
C GLN A 43 -7.29 -16.60 -22.61
N PRO A 44 -7.81 -16.05 -23.72
CA PRO A 44 -8.00 -14.60 -23.85
C PRO A 44 -8.77 -13.95 -22.68
N GLY A 45 -9.82 -14.60 -22.18
CA GLY A 45 -10.58 -14.10 -21.03
C GLY A 45 -9.81 -14.09 -19.71
N GLU A 46 -8.85 -14.99 -19.53
CA GLU A 46 -7.98 -15.02 -18.34
C GLU A 46 -6.96 -13.87 -18.39
N ILE A 47 -6.44 -13.57 -19.58
CA ILE A 47 -5.56 -12.42 -19.83
C ILE A 47 -6.29 -11.12 -19.48
N ASP A 48 -7.51 -10.93 -19.97
CA ASP A 48 -8.31 -9.73 -19.69
C ASP A 48 -8.56 -9.54 -18.19
N ILE A 49 -8.88 -10.62 -17.46
CA ILE A 49 -9.10 -10.58 -16.01
C ILE A 49 -7.82 -10.19 -15.26
N ILE A 50 -6.67 -10.76 -15.63
CA ILE A 50 -5.39 -10.43 -14.99
C ILE A 50 -5.02 -8.98 -15.29
N THR A 51 -5.18 -8.54 -16.55
CA THR A 51 -4.94 -7.17 -16.99
C THR A 51 -5.75 -6.18 -16.15
N LEU A 52 -7.06 -6.42 -16.06
CA LEU A 52 -7.97 -5.59 -15.29
C LEU A 52 -7.60 -5.57 -13.80
N SER A 53 -7.19 -6.72 -13.25
CA SER A 53 -6.77 -6.84 -11.85
C SER A 53 -5.51 -6.01 -11.58
N VAL A 54 -4.51 -6.07 -12.47
CA VAL A 54 -3.28 -5.27 -12.36
C VAL A 54 -3.58 -3.78 -12.37
N PHE A 55 -4.40 -3.31 -13.32
CA PHE A 55 -4.81 -1.89 -13.37
C PHE A 55 -5.65 -1.49 -12.16
N SER A 56 -6.56 -2.34 -11.69
CA SER A 56 -7.40 -2.06 -10.52
C SER A 56 -6.57 -1.88 -9.25
N VAL A 57 -5.57 -2.74 -9.04
CA VAL A 57 -4.62 -2.60 -7.93
C VAL A 57 -3.81 -1.32 -8.09
N GLY A 58 -3.33 -1.00 -9.30
CA GLY A 58 -2.62 0.23 -9.58
C GLY A 58 -3.42 1.49 -9.22
N ILE A 59 -4.68 1.55 -9.66
CA ILE A 59 -5.60 2.66 -9.34
C ILE A 59 -5.81 2.76 -7.83
N LEU A 60 -6.02 1.64 -7.14
CA LEU A 60 -6.22 1.62 -5.70
C LEU A 60 -5.00 2.17 -4.96
N LEU A 61 -3.79 1.75 -5.36
CA LEU A 61 -2.54 2.23 -4.78
C LEU A 61 -2.29 3.72 -5.05
N VAL A 62 -2.61 4.21 -6.25
CA VAL A 62 -2.54 5.65 -6.55
C VAL A 62 -3.52 6.43 -5.66
N ALA A 63 -4.75 5.93 -5.49
CA ALA A 63 -5.75 6.56 -4.63
C ALA A 63 -5.31 6.58 -3.15
N PHE A 64 -4.85 5.45 -2.62
CA PHE A 64 -4.34 5.36 -1.25
C PHE A 64 -3.11 6.25 -1.04
N GLY A 65 -2.16 6.22 -1.97
CA GLY A 65 -0.98 7.08 -1.92
C GLY A 65 -1.34 8.57 -1.92
N SER A 66 -2.28 8.96 -2.77
CA SER A 66 -2.79 10.34 -2.85
C SER A 66 -3.49 10.77 -1.56
N LEU A 67 -4.32 9.91 -0.97
CA LEU A 67 -4.98 10.17 0.32
C LEU A 67 -3.97 10.26 1.46
N SER A 68 -2.98 9.38 1.51
CA SER A 68 -1.90 9.41 2.50
C SER A 68 -1.11 10.73 2.43
N ILE A 69 -0.79 11.20 1.22
CA ILE A 69 -0.13 12.51 1.00
C ILE A 69 -1.04 13.65 1.43
N LEU A 70 -2.32 13.66 1.03
CA LEU A 70 -3.30 14.69 1.40
C LEU A 70 -3.41 14.78 2.93
N PHE A 71 -3.55 13.65 3.62
CA PHE A 71 -3.68 13.57 5.07
C PHE A 71 -2.40 14.03 5.77
N ALA A 72 -1.23 13.79 5.18
CA ALA A 72 0.04 14.33 5.67
C ALA A 72 0.12 15.86 5.52
N MET A 73 -0.40 16.41 4.42
CA MET A 73 -0.42 17.86 4.17
C MET A 73 -1.40 18.58 5.11
N ASP A 74 -2.54 17.96 5.42
CA ASP A 74 -3.59 18.51 6.28
C ASP A 74 -3.54 18.03 7.75
N PHE A 75 -2.42 17.44 8.19
CA PHE A 75 -2.26 16.80 9.50
C PHE A 75 -2.60 17.69 10.72
N GLY A 76 -2.64 19.02 10.57
CA GLY A 76 -3.04 19.96 11.65
C GLY A 76 -4.50 20.40 11.61
N ARG A 77 -5.23 20.13 10.52
CA ARG A 77 -6.64 20.52 10.34
C ARG A 77 -7.61 19.35 10.48
N MET A 78 -7.10 18.14 10.34
CA MET A 78 -7.90 16.93 10.37
C MET A 78 -8.20 16.48 11.81
N ASN A 79 -9.41 15.98 12.03
CA ASN A 79 -9.76 15.35 13.30
C ASN A 79 -8.90 14.10 13.54
N ASN A 80 -8.28 14.01 14.72
CA ASN A 80 -7.46 12.88 15.12
C ASN A 80 -8.17 11.52 15.01
N ARG A 81 -9.51 11.48 15.21
CA ARG A 81 -10.31 10.25 15.00
C ARG A 81 -10.34 9.82 13.53
N THR A 82 -10.55 10.76 12.62
CA THR A 82 -10.54 10.49 11.16
C THR A 82 -9.18 9.97 10.72
N MET A 83 -8.11 10.59 11.21
CA MET A 83 -6.74 10.13 10.97
C MET A 83 -6.55 8.70 11.49
N LEU A 84 -6.98 8.42 12.73
CA LEU A 84 -6.87 7.10 13.32
C LEU A 84 -7.62 6.04 12.49
N TYR A 85 -8.86 6.32 12.07
CA TYR A 85 -9.62 5.40 11.23
C TYR A 85 -8.93 5.14 9.89
N PHE A 86 -8.39 6.17 9.25
CA PHE A 86 -7.67 6.03 7.99
C PHE A 86 -6.43 5.11 8.15
N VAL A 87 -5.55 5.41 9.11
CA VAL A 87 -4.31 4.66 9.28
C VAL A 87 -4.55 3.24 9.80
N SER A 88 -5.57 3.03 10.64
CA SER A 88 -5.99 1.70 11.06
C SER A 88 -6.55 0.89 9.89
N THR A 89 -7.35 1.50 9.02
CA THR A 89 -7.87 0.84 7.82
C THR A 89 -6.74 0.44 6.89
N GLN A 90 -5.78 1.34 6.63
CA GLN A 90 -4.59 1.03 5.83
C GLN A 90 -3.77 -0.12 6.42
N ALA A 91 -3.52 -0.11 7.73
CA ALA A 91 -2.81 -1.19 8.41
C ALA A 91 -3.54 -2.55 8.25
N ILE A 92 -4.87 -2.58 8.36
CA ILE A 92 -5.67 -3.79 8.17
C ILE A 92 -5.57 -4.27 6.71
N LEU A 93 -5.70 -3.38 5.74
CA LEU A 93 -5.61 -3.74 4.31
C LEU A 93 -4.23 -4.32 3.98
N TRP A 94 -3.15 -3.71 4.46
CA TRP A 94 -1.80 -4.24 4.28
C TRP A 94 -1.59 -5.57 5.01
N ALA A 95 -2.11 -5.73 6.22
CA ALA A 95 -2.06 -7.00 6.95
C ALA A 95 -2.79 -8.12 6.18
N MET A 96 -3.99 -7.84 5.66
CA MET A 96 -4.73 -8.76 4.82
C MET A 96 -3.96 -9.09 3.53
N ARG A 97 -3.30 -8.11 2.92
CA ARG A 97 -2.46 -8.35 1.74
C ARG A 97 -1.28 -9.27 2.04
N ILE A 98 -0.63 -9.12 3.20
CA ILE A 98 0.43 -10.05 3.66
C ILE A 98 -0.13 -11.46 3.80
N ILE A 99 -1.27 -11.63 4.49
CA ILE A 99 -1.90 -12.94 4.69
C ILE A 99 -2.22 -13.60 3.34
N LEU A 100 -2.82 -12.84 2.42
CA LEU A 100 -3.14 -13.33 1.08
C LEU A 100 -1.89 -13.75 0.31
N GLU A 101 -0.80 -12.99 0.38
CA GLU A 101 0.45 -13.34 -0.29
C GLU A 101 1.12 -14.58 0.32
N LEU A 102 0.96 -14.82 1.62
CA LEU A 102 1.46 -16.03 2.28
C LEU A 102 0.63 -17.28 1.94
N LEU A 103 -0.70 -17.13 1.81
CA LEU A 103 -1.61 -18.23 1.42
C LEU A 103 -1.56 -18.53 -0.08
N TYR A 104 -1.43 -17.48 -0.89
CA TYR A 104 -1.45 -17.53 -2.35
C TYR A 104 -0.24 -16.78 -2.91
N PRO A 105 0.97 -17.36 -2.80
CA PRO A 105 2.20 -16.70 -3.24
C PRO A 105 2.16 -16.42 -4.74
N THR A 106 2.54 -15.21 -5.10
CA THR A 106 2.69 -14.78 -6.50
C THR A 106 3.82 -15.54 -7.17
N LYS A 107 3.46 -16.42 -8.11
CA LYS A 107 4.40 -17.25 -8.89
C LYS A 107 4.73 -16.70 -10.26
N VAL A 108 3.91 -15.78 -10.77
CA VAL A 108 4.13 -15.16 -12.08
C VAL A 108 5.28 -14.19 -11.94
N ALA A 109 6.33 -14.35 -12.76
CA ALA A 109 7.47 -13.44 -12.72
C ALA A 109 7.02 -12.00 -13.04
N MET A 110 7.55 -11.04 -12.30
CA MET A 110 7.19 -9.62 -12.40
C MET A 110 8.45 -8.78 -12.29
N PHE A 111 8.63 -7.78 -13.15
CA PHE A 111 9.81 -6.90 -13.14
C PHE A 111 11.15 -7.67 -13.10
N SER A 112 11.27 -8.75 -13.87
CA SER A 112 12.45 -9.64 -13.90
C SER A 112 12.75 -10.37 -12.58
N VAL A 113 11.78 -10.45 -11.67
CA VAL A 113 11.88 -11.22 -10.42
C VAL A 113 11.15 -12.55 -10.60
N GLU A 114 11.89 -13.66 -10.53
CA GLU A 114 11.33 -15.02 -10.69
C GLU A 114 10.43 -15.44 -9.52
N GLN A 115 10.72 -14.97 -8.31
CA GLN A 115 9.94 -15.25 -7.10
C GLN A 115 9.50 -13.94 -6.42
N PRO A 116 8.50 -13.22 -6.98
CA PRO A 116 8.08 -11.92 -6.48
C PRO A 116 7.73 -11.91 -4.99
N THR A 117 7.10 -12.98 -4.49
CA THR A 117 6.71 -13.13 -3.07
C THR A 117 7.86 -12.82 -2.11
N VAL A 118 9.09 -13.24 -2.41
CA VAL A 118 10.27 -13.02 -1.56
C VAL A 118 10.57 -11.53 -1.36
N ILE A 119 10.24 -10.70 -2.36
CA ILE A 119 10.43 -9.25 -2.32
C ILE A 119 9.16 -8.54 -1.82
N LEU A 120 8.00 -8.99 -2.29
CA LEU A 120 6.70 -8.38 -1.99
C LEU A 120 6.35 -8.49 -0.50
N VAL A 121 6.57 -9.64 0.15
CA VAL A 121 6.21 -9.82 1.56
C VAL A 121 6.96 -8.83 2.47
N PRO A 122 8.29 -8.67 2.39
CA PRO A 122 9.00 -7.62 3.12
C PRO A 122 8.46 -6.21 2.88
N VAL A 123 8.13 -5.86 1.63
CA VAL A 123 7.55 -4.56 1.28
C VAL A 123 6.20 -4.36 1.95
N PHE A 124 5.34 -5.37 1.93
CA PHE A 124 4.02 -5.30 2.56
C PHE A 124 4.11 -5.21 4.09
N ILE A 125 5.03 -5.96 4.71
CA ILE A 125 5.33 -5.87 6.15
C ILE A 125 5.80 -4.47 6.51
N PHE A 126 6.69 -3.90 5.70
CA PHE A 126 7.21 -2.56 5.90
C PHE A 126 6.10 -1.51 5.84
N LEU A 127 5.25 -1.54 4.82
CA LEU A 127 4.09 -0.63 4.70
C LEU A 127 3.10 -0.80 5.86
N CYS A 128 2.77 -2.05 6.22
CA CYS A 128 1.94 -2.34 7.38
C CYS A 128 2.53 -1.73 8.66
N GLY A 129 3.85 -1.89 8.87
CA GLY A 129 4.58 -1.30 9.99
C GLY A 129 4.51 0.22 10.04
N LEU A 130 4.62 0.89 8.89
CA LEU A 130 4.46 2.36 8.80
C LEU A 130 3.06 2.79 9.27
N PHE A 131 2.00 2.13 8.80
CA PHE A 131 0.63 2.47 9.19
C PHE A 131 0.31 2.10 10.64
N LEU A 132 0.82 0.98 11.16
CA LEU A 132 0.69 0.61 12.58
C LEU A 132 1.40 1.62 13.50
N LEU A 133 2.62 2.04 13.13
CA LEU A 133 3.36 3.05 13.88
C LEU A 133 2.61 4.40 13.86
N SER A 134 2.13 4.81 12.68
CA SER A 134 1.30 6.00 12.50
C SER A 134 0.02 5.98 13.35
N GLY A 135 -0.69 4.86 13.39
CA GLY A 135 -1.87 4.65 14.23
C GLY A 135 -1.55 4.72 15.73
N THR A 136 -0.46 4.09 16.15
CA THR A 136 -0.02 4.11 17.55
C THR A 136 0.31 5.54 18.00
N LEU A 137 1.02 6.30 17.17
CA LEU A 137 1.35 7.70 17.46
C LEU A 137 0.10 8.60 17.51
N THR A 138 -0.82 8.41 16.55
CA THR A 138 -2.10 9.14 16.52
C THR A 138 -2.94 8.86 17.76
N PHE A 139 -3.08 7.60 18.15
CA PHE A 139 -3.82 7.20 19.36
C PHE A 139 -3.21 7.80 20.64
N ARG A 140 -1.87 7.78 20.76
CA ARG A 140 -1.16 8.40 21.89
C ARG A 140 -1.37 9.91 21.95
N ASN A 141 -1.46 10.58 20.80
CA ASN A 141 -1.74 12.02 20.76
C ASN A 141 -3.17 12.31 21.24
N MET A 142 -4.17 11.53 20.83
CA MET A 142 -5.56 11.68 21.28
C MET A 142 -5.71 11.57 22.80
N ASN A 143 -5.08 10.56 23.41
CA ASN A 143 -5.17 10.35 24.86
C ASN A 143 -4.51 11.49 25.66
N ARG A 144 -3.53 12.20 25.07
CA ARG A 144 -2.88 13.36 25.70
C ARG A 144 -3.72 14.64 25.61
N GLU A 145 -4.58 14.76 24.61
CA GLU A 145 -5.49 15.90 24.48
C GLU A 145 -6.71 15.79 25.41
N SER A 146 -6.98 14.58 25.91
CA SER A 146 -8.13 14.29 26.79
C SER A 146 -7.76 14.30 28.28
N ALA A 147 -6.48 14.45 28.63
CA ALA A 147 -5.94 14.43 29.98
C ALA A 147 -5.46 15.83 30.40
#